data_AF-A0A941R592-F1
#
_entry.id   AF-A0A941R592-F1
#
_cell.length_a   1.000
_cell.length_b   1.000
_cell.length_c   1.000
_cell.angle_alpha   90.00
_cell.angle_beta   90.00
_cell.angle_gamma   90.00
#
_symmetry.space_group_name_H-M   'P 1'
#
loop_
_entity.id
_entity.type
_entity.pdbx_description
1 polymer ?
#
loop_
_entity_poly.entity_id
_entity_poly.type
_entity_poly.pdbx_seq_one_letter_code
_entity_poly.pdbx_strand_id
1 'polypeptide(L)'
;MVIVAMSAGIALLLPVGAARFLSFWSHVEQDKVSLIAVEMVAAVLLMAGINFVHRSLRDRALANAARGAGLVSFFPRRGPEVHQRIQALKDEQGTGRSVMVIGSSGAGNLADHVGDLSSVLDKCLEAKILLVNPFHREVRARMATLAHPDNPYPQFREDVRQSIALLKRLKAMGKVVRLKLYPDAPLVKLVILGEYLWLQHGPADLAVQHMPEYVLQRSRKDQGLYTFYAHYFLQRWESADFPEYDLETDELVYRSRTGQEIRREPVEIGPAAFVHQPAENPRVDAGDPFQLLHAPGPYLPVRGYDVD
;
A
#
# COMPACT_ATOMS: atom_id res chain seq x y z
N MET A 1 -9.39 17.33 -36.43
CA MET A 1 -10.32 16.96 -37.51
C MET A 1 -11.64 16.37 -37.02
N VAL A 2 -11.66 15.42 -36.07
CA VAL A 2 -12.91 14.80 -35.56
C VAL A 2 -13.92 15.81 -35.00
N ILE A 3 -13.47 16.81 -34.24
CA ILE A 3 -14.33 17.84 -33.64
C ILE A 3 -15.00 18.72 -34.71
N VAL A 4 -14.27 19.05 -35.78
CA VAL A 4 -14.77 19.88 -36.89
C VAL A 4 -15.77 19.08 -37.74
N ALA A 5 -15.50 17.81 -38.01
CA ALA A 5 -16.42 16.93 -38.71
C ALA A 5 -17.71 16.68 -37.91
N MET A 6 -17.62 16.50 -36.59
CA MET A 6 -18.79 16.42 -35.70
C MET A 6 -19.59 17.72 -35.72
N SER A 7 -18.93 18.87 -35.60
CA SER A 7 -19.60 20.18 -35.59
C SER A 7 -20.32 20.47 -36.90
N ALA A 8 -19.68 20.19 -38.05
CA ALA A 8 -20.30 20.32 -39.37
C ALA A 8 -21.47 19.35 -39.57
N GLY A 9 -21.34 18.10 -39.10
CA GLY A 9 -22.43 17.12 -39.12
C GLY A 9 -23.64 17.57 -38.28
N ILE A 10 -23.40 18.12 -37.08
CA ILE A 10 -24.46 18.68 -36.22
C ILE A 10 -25.14 19.87 -36.92
N ALA A 11 -24.36 20.77 -37.54
CA ALA A 11 -24.89 21.93 -38.26
C ALA A 11 -25.78 21.55 -39.45
N LEU A 12 -25.45 20.46 -40.16
CA LEU A 12 -26.24 19.95 -41.30
C LEU A 12 -27.48 19.16 -40.87
N LEU A 13 -27.45 18.53 -39.69
CA LEU A 13 -28.59 17.76 -39.15
C LEU A 13 -29.63 18.64 -38.43
N LEU A 14 -29.21 19.81 -37.93
CA LEU A 14 -30.06 20.77 -37.22
C LEU A 14 -31.34 21.20 -38.00
N PRO A 15 -31.28 21.60 -39.29
CA PRO A 15 -32.48 22.04 -40.02
C PRO A 15 -33.48 20.90 -40.25
N VAL A 16 -32.98 19.72 -40.61
CA VAL A 16 -33.81 18.54 -40.87
C VAL A 16 -34.43 18.02 -39.57
N GLY A 17 -33.65 18.03 -38.48
CA GLY A 17 -34.13 17.70 -37.14
C GLY A 17 -35.23 18.66 -36.67
N ALA A 18 -35.05 19.96 -36.88
CA ALA A 18 -36.02 20.98 -36.49
C ALA A 18 -37.36 20.83 -37.23
N ALA A 19 -37.33 20.58 -38.54
CA ALA A 19 -38.54 20.36 -39.33
C ALA A 19 -39.32 19.10 -38.86
N ARG A 20 -38.61 17.99 -38.61
CA ARG A 20 -39.23 16.76 -38.08
C ARG A 20 -39.74 16.93 -36.65
N PHE A 21 -39.05 17.69 -35.83
CA PHE A 21 -39.48 18.00 -34.48
C PHE A 21 -40.79 18.80 -34.47
N LEU A 22 -40.91 19.82 -35.33
CA LEU A 22 -42.14 20.61 -35.48
C LEU A 22 -43.33 19.76 -35.92
N SER A 23 -43.15 18.85 -36.89
CA SER A 23 -44.23 17.95 -37.34
C SER A 23 -44.63 16.92 -36.29
N PHE A 24 -43.68 16.48 -35.47
CA PHE A 24 -43.95 15.60 -34.33
C PHE A 24 -44.73 16.34 -33.24
N TRP A 25 -44.35 17.58 -32.94
CA TRP A 25 -44.99 18.39 -31.91
C TRP A 25 -46.44 18.71 -32.24
N SER A 26 -46.77 18.97 -33.51
CA SER A 26 -48.16 19.18 -33.93
C SER A 26 -49.05 17.95 -33.73
N HIS A 27 -48.50 16.73 -33.80
CA HIS A 27 -49.24 15.49 -33.54
C HIS A 27 -49.41 15.23 -32.05
N VAL A 28 -48.39 15.53 -31.24
CA VAL A 28 -48.43 15.34 -29.78
C VAL A 28 -49.40 16.30 -29.11
N GLU A 29 -49.51 17.54 -29.60
CA GLU A 29 -50.43 18.55 -29.05
C GLU A 29 -51.91 18.17 -29.21
N GLN A 30 -52.25 17.41 -30.26
CA GLN A 30 -53.64 17.03 -30.56
C GLN A 30 -54.17 15.92 -29.64
N ASP A 31 -53.30 15.16 -28.97
CA ASP A 31 -53.67 14.06 -28.09
C ASP A 31 -53.12 14.24 -26.66
N LYS A 32 -54.06 14.39 -25.72
CA LYS A 32 -53.78 14.63 -24.30
C LYS A 32 -52.98 13.48 -23.64
N VAL A 33 -53.18 12.24 -24.09
CA VAL A 33 -52.43 11.07 -23.57
C VAL A 33 -50.98 11.11 -24.05
N SER A 34 -50.76 11.46 -25.31
CA SER A 34 -49.43 11.63 -25.90
C SER A 34 -48.62 12.74 -25.21
N LEU A 35 -49.27 13.85 -24.84
CA LEU A 35 -48.62 14.94 -24.10
C LEU A 35 -48.09 14.48 -22.73
N ILE A 36 -48.93 13.79 -21.94
CA ILE A 36 -48.54 13.27 -20.62
C ILE A 36 -47.42 12.23 -20.75
N ALA A 37 -47.50 11.36 -21.76
CA ALA A 37 -46.47 10.35 -22.02
C ALA A 37 -45.12 10.99 -22.34
N VAL A 38 -45.08 12.02 -23.20
CA VAL A 38 -43.85 12.74 -23.54
C VAL A 38 -43.29 13.48 -22.32
N GLU A 39 -44.14 14.12 -21.52
CA GLU A 39 -43.72 14.81 -20.30
C GLU A 39 -43.08 13.84 -19.29
N MET A 40 -43.70 12.69 -19.04
CA MET A 40 -43.16 11.67 -18.14
C MET A 40 -41.82 11.12 -18.65
N VAL A 41 -41.71 10.82 -19.95
CA VAL A 41 -40.45 10.37 -20.56
C VAL A 41 -39.38 11.45 -20.46
N ALA A 42 -39.71 12.71 -20.73
CA ALA A 42 -38.79 13.83 -20.62
C ALA A 42 -38.32 14.02 -19.17
N ALA A 43 -39.21 13.90 -18.19
CA ALA A 43 -38.87 13.99 -16.76
C ALA A 43 -37.90 12.87 -16.35
N VAL A 44 -38.17 11.62 -16.74
CA VAL A 44 -37.29 10.47 -16.44
C VAL A 44 -35.91 10.65 -17.09
N LEU A 45 -35.85 11.08 -18.35
CA LEU A 45 -34.59 11.34 -19.06
C LEU A 45 -33.81 12.51 -18.42
N LEU A 46 -34.49 13.57 -18.01
CA LEU A 46 -33.86 14.71 -17.31
C LEU A 46 -33.27 14.27 -15.97
N MET A 47 -34.02 13.51 -15.16
CA MET A 47 -33.52 12.98 -13.89
C MET A 47 -32.31 12.08 -14.11
N ALA A 48 -32.36 11.18 -15.09
CA ALA A 48 -31.24 10.31 -15.43
C ALA A 48 -30.01 11.11 -15.90
N GLY A 49 -30.21 12.12 -16.76
CA GLY A 49 -29.15 12.98 -17.28
C GLY A 49 -28.49 13.82 -16.19
N ILE A 50 -29.27 14.46 -15.33
CA ILE A 50 -28.76 15.26 -14.21
C ILE A 50 -27.98 14.36 -13.24
N ASN A 51 -28.52 13.19 -12.90
CA ASN A 51 -27.83 12.23 -12.04
C ASN A 51 -26.51 11.75 -12.66
N PHE A 52 -26.48 11.49 -13.96
CA PHE A 52 -25.27 11.09 -14.67
C PHE A 52 -24.22 12.21 -14.65
N VAL A 53 -24.61 13.45 -14.95
CA VAL A 53 -23.70 14.61 -14.92
C VAL A 53 -23.17 14.84 -13.51
N HIS A 54 -24.05 14.85 -12.50
CA HIS A 54 -23.66 15.03 -11.11
C HIS A 54 -22.68 13.94 -10.65
N ARG A 55 -22.97 12.68 -10.95
CA ARG A 55 -22.07 11.56 -10.66
C ARG A 55 -20.73 11.71 -11.37
N SER A 56 -20.74 12.06 -12.66
CA SER A 56 -19.53 12.26 -13.46
C SER A 56 -18.65 13.39 -12.90
N LEU A 57 -19.24 14.51 -12.48
CA LEU A 57 -18.52 15.61 -11.85
C LEU A 57 -17.91 15.18 -10.50
N ARG A 58 -18.68 14.46 -9.68
CA ARG A 58 -18.19 13.94 -8.39
C ARG A 58 -17.03 12.96 -8.58
N ASP A 59 -17.17 12.01 -9.52
CA ASP A 59 -16.15 11.01 -9.80
C ASP A 59 -14.87 11.66 -10.36
N ARG A 60 -15.01 12.70 -11.19
CA ARG A 60 -13.87 13.51 -11.65
C ARG A 60 -13.20 14.28 -10.52
N ALA A 61 -13.96 14.86 -9.59
CA ALA A 61 -13.42 15.55 -8.43
C ALA A 61 -12.61 14.59 -7.54
N LEU A 62 -13.14 13.40 -7.25
CA LEU A 62 -12.44 12.35 -6.51
C LEU A 62 -11.19 11.87 -7.23
N ALA A 63 -11.25 11.65 -8.54
CA ALA A 63 -10.09 11.25 -9.34
C ALA A 63 -8.99 12.32 -9.36
N ASN A 64 -9.37 13.60 -9.42
CA ASN A 64 -8.42 14.72 -9.35
C ASN A 64 -7.77 14.82 -7.96
N ALA A 65 -8.55 14.62 -6.88
CA ALA A 65 -8.01 14.58 -5.52
C ALA A 65 -7.03 13.40 -5.34
N ALA A 66 -7.39 12.20 -5.82
CA ALA A 66 -6.53 11.03 -5.78
C ALA A 66 -5.22 11.26 -6.55
N ARG A 67 -5.29 11.81 -7.77
CA ARG A 67 -4.10 12.19 -8.56
C ARG A 67 -3.27 13.27 -7.86
N GLY A 68 -3.91 14.23 -7.22
CA GLY A 68 -3.25 15.26 -6.41
C GLY A 68 -2.43 14.65 -5.26
N ALA A 69 -2.98 13.64 -4.59
CA ALA A 69 -2.27 12.88 -3.55
C ALA A 69 -1.18 11.94 -4.11
N GLY A 70 -1.14 11.73 -5.43
CA GLY A 70 -0.24 10.81 -6.11
C GLY A 70 -0.76 9.38 -6.22
N LEU A 71 -2.01 9.09 -5.84
CA LEU A 71 -2.60 7.75 -5.93
C LEU A 71 -2.92 7.39 -7.38
N VAL A 72 -2.28 6.32 -7.88
CA VAL A 72 -2.43 5.84 -9.26
C VAL A 72 -3.22 4.54 -9.32
N SER A 73 -3.03 3.63 -8.36
CA SER A 73 -3.83 2.41 -8.27
C SER A 73 -4.11 1.99 -6.84
N PHE A 74 -5.21 1.25 -6.69
CA PHE A 74 -5.72 0.71 -5.45
C PHE A 74 -6.17 -0.72 -5.70
N PHE A 75 -5.65 -1.66 -4.91
CA PHE A 75 -5.96 -3.07 -5.01
C PHE A 75 -6.63 -3.56 -3.71
N PRO A 76 -7.97 -3.71 -3.69
CA PRO A 76 -8.73 -3.99 -2.46
C PRO A 76 -8.55 -5.41 -1.92
N ARG A 77 -8.29 -6.42 -2.78
CA ARG A 77 -8.08 -7.82 -2.39
C ARG A 77 -7.08 -8.49 -3.34
N ARG A 78 -6.28 -9.42 -2.81
CA ARG A 78 -5.38 -10.29 -3.57
C ARG A 78 -6.15 -11.50 -4.12
N GLY A 79 -6.65 -11.39 -5.35
CA GLY A 79 -7.01 -12.55 -6.17
C GLY A 79 -5.82 -13.00 -7.03
N PRO A 80 -5.76 -14.27 -7.51
CA PRO A 80 -4.63 -14.77 -8.28
C PRO A 80 -4.35 -13.97 -9.57
N GLU A 81 -5.38 -13.50 -10.27
CA GLU A 81 -5.22 -12.62 -11.45
C GLU A 81 -4.69 -11.23 -11.09
N VAL A 82 -5.17 -10.67 -9.97
CA VAL A 82 -4.71 -9.37 -9.47
C VAL A 82 -3.25 -9.47 -9.03
N HIS A 83 -2.85 -10.61 -8.49
CA HIS A 83 -1.46 -10.87 -8.08
C HIS A 83 -0.50 -10.85 -9.27
N GLN A 84 -0.81 -11.55 -10.37
CA GLN A 84 0.03 -11.50 -11.59
C GLN A 84 0.17 -10.08 -12.14
N ARG A 85 -0.92 -9.30 -12.10
CA ARG A 85 -0.90 -7.90 -12.53
C ARG A 85 -0.06 -7.02 -11.62
N ILE A 86 -0.17 -7.20 -10.30
CA ILE A 86 0.66 -6.49 -9.32
C ILE A 86 2.14 -6.82 -9.56
N GLN A 87 2.44 -8.09 -9.80
CA GLN A 87 3.80 -8.57 -10.04
C GLN A 87 4.39 -7.98 -11.31
N ALA A 88 3.66 -8.02 -12.43
CA ALA A 88 4.08 -7.40 -13.68
C ALA A 88 4.36 -5.90 -13.52
N LEU A 89 3.50 -5.17 -12.79
CA LEU A 89 3.72 -3.75 -12.52
C LEU A 89 4.97 -3.51 -11.67
N LYS A 90 5.23 -4.32 -10.65
CA LYS A 90 6.44 -4.20 -9.82
C LYS A 90 7.70 -4.48 -10.64
N ASP A 91 7.69 -5.48 -11.50
CA ASP A 91 8.79 -5.81 -12.41
C ASP A 91 9.09 -4.67 -13.38
N GLU A 92 8.06 -4.11 -14.02
CA GLU A 92 8.21 -2.96 -14.92
C GLU A 92 8.75 -1.73 -14.20
N GLN A 93 8.27 -1.45 -12.98
CA GLN A 93 8.62 -0.25 -12.22
C GLN A 93 10.00 -0.34 -11.56
N GLY A 94 10.44 -1.55 -11.17
CA GLY A 94 11.67 -1.77 -10.41
C GLY A 94 12.90 -2.11 -11.24
N THR A 95 12.73 -2.51 -12.51
CA THR A 95 13.86 -2.89 -13.39
C THR A 95 14.88 -1.75 -13.52
N GLY A 96 16.15 -2.03 -13.19
CA GLY A 96 17.26 -1.08 -13.34
C GLY A 96 17.24 0.09 -12.37
N ARG A 97 16.48 0.02 -11.26
CA ARG A 97 16.38 1.12 -10.28
C ARG A 97 16.86 0.70 -8.90
N SER A 98 17.00 1.68 -8.01
CA SER A 98 17.19 1.44 -6.59
C SER A 98 15.87 0.99 -5.95
N VAL A 99 15.92 -0.07 -5.17
CA VAL A 99 14.79 -0.64 -4.45
C VAL A 99 14.93 -0.33 -2.97
N MET A 100 13.91 0.25 -2.37
CA MET A 100 13.87 0.52 -0.93
C MET A 100 12.68 -0.18 -0.32
N VAL A 101 12.88 -0.96 0.75
CA VAL A 101 11.84 -1.79 1.36
C VAL A 101 11.83 -1.59 2.86
N ILE A 102 10.68 -1.31 3.44
CA ILE A 102 10.43 -1.46 4.87
C ILE A 102 9.23 -2.38 5.08
N GLY A 103 9.42 -3.43 5.86
CA GLY A 103 8.40 -4.44 6.09
C GLY A 103 8.42 -5.00 7.51
N SER A 104 7.24 -5.34 8.00
CA SER A 104 7.05 -6.23 9.14
C SER A 104 7.06 -7.62 8.57
N SER A 105 7.93 -8.50 9.03
CA SER A 105 7.53 -9.90 9.03
C SER A 105 6.42 -10.03 10.10
N GLY A 106 5.43 -10.89 9.88
CA GLY A 106 4.32 -11.12 10.81
C GLY A 106 2.98 -11.31 10.09
N ALA A 107 2.47 -12.55 10.11
CA ALA A 107 1.23 -13.02 9.49
C ALA A 107 1.10 -12.63 8.00
N GLY A 108 2.09 -13.08 7.24
CA GLY A 108 2.05 -13.10 5.78
C GLY A 108 3.43 -13.15 5.16
N ASN A 109 3.98 -14.36 5.06
CA ASN A 109 5.30 -14.75 4.55
C ASN A 109 6.15 -13.60 3.98
N LEU A 110 7.19 -13.21 4.73
CA LEU A 110 8.24 -12.34 4.18
C LEU A 110 8.96 -13.01 3.00
N ALA A 111 9.02 -14.35 3.00
CA ALA A 111 9.45 -15.16 1.87
C ALA A 111 8.53 -14.95 0.64
N ASP A 112 7.22 -14.76 0.82
CA ASP A 112 6.34 -14.37 -0.29
C ASP A 112 6.63 -12.93 -0.73
N HIS A 113 7.14 -12.03 0.12
CA HIS A 113 7.29 -10.61 -0.24
C HIS A 113 8.66 -10.22 -0.78
N VAL A 114 9.73 -10.76 -0.21
CA VAL A 114 11.06 -10.73 -0.82
C VAL A 114 11.10 -11.71 -2.00
N GLY A 115 10.26 -12.76 -1.99
CA GLY A 115 9.97 -13.61 -3.14
C GLY A 115 9.19 -12.89 -4.25
N ASP A 116 8.13 -12.14 -3.93
CA ASP A 116 7.40 -11.26 -4.85
C ASP A 116 8.34 -10.19 -5.42
N LEU A 117 9.34 -9.75 -4.65
CA LEU A 117 10.35 -8.81 -5.13
C LEU A 117 11.59 -9.50 -5.69
N SER A 118 11.66 -10.83 -5.73
CA SER A 118 12.89 -11.54 -6.14
C SER A 118 13.27 -11.19 -7.58
N SER A 119 12.30 -11.19 -8.49
CA SER A 119 12.47 -10.79 -9.89
C SER A 119 12.87 -9.32 -10.05
N VAL A 120 12.37 -8.45 -9.17
CA VAL A 120 12.71 -7.03 -9.14
C VAL A 120 14.13 -6.83 -8.61
N LEU A 121 14.48 -7.52 -7.53
CA LEU A 121 15.77 -7.46 -6.87
C LEU A 121 16.90 -8.03 -7.73
N ASP A 122 16.63 -9.08 -8.51
CA ASP A 122 17.57 -9.60 -9.51
C ASP A 122 17.95 -8.54 -10.55
N LYS A 123 17.00 -7.67 -10.90
CA LYS A 123 17.16 -6.61 -11.91
C LYS A 123 17.50 -5.24 -11.33
N CYS A 124 17.55 -5.09 -10.01
CA CYS A 124 17.85 -3.81 -9.37
C CYS A 124 19.35 -3.49 -9.40
N LEU A 125 19.68 -2.20 -9.23
CA LEU A 125 21.05 -1.72 -9.09
C LEU A 125 21.51 -1.75 -7.63
N GLU A 126 20.64 -1.29 -6.74
CA GLU A 126 20.88 -1.20 -5.30
C GLU A 126 19.59 -1.57 -4.55
N ALA A 127 19.72 -2.29 -3.45
CA ALA A 127 18.61 -2.61 -2.55
C ALA A 127 18.92 -2.17 -1.12
N LYS A 128 18.04 -1.35 -0.54
CA LYS A 128 18.07 -0.93 0.87
C LYS A 128 16.86 -1.51 1.59
N ILE A 129 17.10 -2.42 2.52
CA ILE A 129 16.04 -3.22 3.13
C ILE A 129 16.05 -3.01 4.64
N LEU A 130 14.94 -2.54 5.17
CA LEU A 130 14.64 -2.45 6.60
C LEU A 130 13.71 -3.60 6.95
N LEU A 131 14.18 -4.50 7.81
CA LEU A 131 13.42 -5.65 8.25
C LEU A 131 13.30 -5.69 9.78
N VAL A 132 12.14 -6.12 10.28
CA VAL A 132 11.95 -6.30 11.73
C VAL A 132 12.95 -7.32 12.25
N ASN A 133 13.62 -6.99 13.35
CA ASN A 133 14.57 -7.87 14.00
C ASN A 133 13.82 -8.99 14.75
N PRO A 134 13.85 -10.25 14.26
CA PRO A 134 13.12 -11.33 14.92
C PRO A 134 13.78 -11.77 16.25
N PHE A 135 15.03 -11.37 16.48
CA PHE A 135 15.82 -11.75 17.66
C PHE A 135 15.66 -10.75 18.81
N HIS A 136 15.01 -9.62 18.57
CA HIS A 136 14.78 -8.62 19.61
C HIS A 136 13.77 -9.13 20.66
N ARG A 137 14.06 -8.90 21.95
CA ARG A 137 13.24 -9.42 23.06
C ARG A 137 11.79 -8.93 23.01
N GLU A 138 11.59 -7.67 22.67
CA GLU A 138 10.26 -7.05 22.60
C GLU A 138 9.43 -7.59 21.43
N VAL A 139 10.07 -7.84 20.28
CA VAL A 139 9.41 -8.48 19.13
C VAL A 139 9.00 -9.90 19.48
N ARG A 140 9.87 -10.65 20.16
CA ARG A 140 9.54 -11.99 20.65
C ARG A 140 8.35 -11.98 21.61
N ALA A 141 8.39 -11.10 22.62
CA ALA A 141 7.30 -10.97 23.59
C ALA A 141 5.98 -10.61 22.91
N ARG A 142 6.01 -9.62 22.00
CA ARG A 142 4.83 -9.20 21.23
C ARG A 142 4.28 -10.30 20.33
N MET A 143 5.14 -11.03 19.61
CA MET A 143 4.71 -12.13 18.74
C MET A 143 4.20 -13.34 19.54
N ALA A 144 4.70 -13.56 20.76
CA ALA A 144 4.18 -14.58 21.67
C ALA A 144 2.79 -14.20 22.23
N THR A 145 2.53 -12.92 22.51
CA THR A 145 1.21 -12.45 22.95
C THR A 145 0.21 -12.35 21.82
N LEU A 146 0.68 -11.98 20.62
CA LEU A 146 -0.10 -11.92 19.38
C LEU A 146 -0.12 -13.29 18.68
N ALA A 147 0.00 -14.42 19.39
CA ALA A 147 -0.02 -15.75 18.79
C ALA A 147 -1.35 -15.99 18.05
N HIS A 148 -1.39 -15.51 16.81
CA HIS A 148 -2.46 -15.71 15.87
C HIS A 148 -2.40 -17.17 15.41
N PRO A 149 -3.53 -17.85 15.29
CA PRO A 149 -3.58 -19.24 14.83
C PRO A 149 -2.97 -19.44 13.43
N ASP A 150 -2.79 -18.36 12.65
CA ASP A 150 -2.36 -18.43 11.24
C ASP A 150 -0.84 -18.30 11.01
N ASN A 151 -0.02 -17.79 11.96
CA ASN A 151 1.44 -17.72 11.79
C ASN A 151 2.20 -17.71 13.13
N PRO A 152 2.76 -18.85 13.58
CA PRO A 152 3.47 -18.94 14.85
C PRO A 152 4.87 -18.29 14.78
N TYR A 153 5.37 -17.75 15.89
CA TYR A 153 6.70 -17.08 15.97
C TYR A 153 7.88 -17.85 15.34
N PRO A 154 7.98 -19.20 15.46
CA PRO A 154 9.00 -19.97 14.75
C PRO A 154 8.94 -19.84 13.22
N GLN A 155 7.73 -19.79 12.64
CA GLN A 155 7.53 -19.62 11.20
C GLN A 155 7.98 -18.23 10.76
N PHE A 156 7.63 -17.19 11.53
CA PHE A 156 8.13 -15.83 11.29
C PHE A 156 9.67 -15.75 11.32
N ARG A 157 10.34 -16.42 12.26
CA ARG A 157 11.82 -16.47 12.31
C ARG A 157 12.39 -17.15 11.07
N GLU A 158 11.75 -18.22 10.61
CA GLU A 158 12.12 -18.93 9.39
C GLU A 158 11.92 -18.07 8.13
N ASP A 159 10.84 -17.30 8.03
CA ASP A 159 10.59 -16.39 6.91
C ASP A 159 11.67 -15.29 6.83
N VAL A 160 12.10 -14.76 7.98
CA VAL A 160 13.22 -13.81 8.05
C VAL A 160 14.52 -14.46 7.60
N ARG A 161 14.78 -15.70 8.04
CA ARG A 161 15.97 -16.47 7.64
C ARG A 161 16.03 -16.67 6.13
N GLN A 162 14.93 -17.07 5.51
CA GLN A 162 14.83 -17.28 4.06
C GLN A 162 15.06 -15.97 3.29
N SER A 163 14.51 -14.88 3.79
CA SER A 163 14.72 -13.56 3.18
C SER A 163 16.17 -13.13 3.23
N ILE A 164 16.84 -13.28 4.38
CA ILE A 164 18.27 -13.00 4.52
C ILE A 164 19.10 -13.89 3.58
N ALA A 165 18.76 -15.18 3.46
CA ALA A 165 19.43 -16.09 2.53
C ALA A 165 19.32 -15.63 1.06
N LEU A 166 18.15 -15.11 0.65
CA LEU A 166 17.97 -14.52 -0.67
C LEU A 166 18.84 -13.25 -0.83
N LEU A 167 18.89 -12.38 0.17
CA LEU A 167 19.74 -11.18 0.13
C LEU A 167 21.22 -11.51 0.04
N LYS A 168 21.68 -12.56 0.74
CA LYS A 168 23.04 -13.09 0.61
C LYS A 168 23.34 -13.55 -0.81
N ARG A 169 22.41 -14.29 -1.43
CA ARG A 169 22.55 -14.72 -2.84
C ARG A 169 22.68 -13.53 -3.78
N LEU A 170 21.84 -12.50 -3.61
CA LEU A 170 21.92 -11.27 -4.41
C LEU A 170 23.27 -10.57 -4.23
N LYS A 171 23.76 -10.44 -2.99
CA LYS A 171 25.06 -9.85 -2.70
C LYS A 171 26.21 -10.66 -3.33
N ALA A 172 26.15 -11.99 -3.26
CA ALA A 172 27.12 -12.88 -3.90
C ALA A 172 27.15 -12.75 -5.43
N MET A 173 26.05 -12.34 -6.07
CA MET A 173 26.00 -12.00 -7.49
C MET A 173 26.55 -10.60 -7.81
N GLY A 174 27.14 -9.90 -6.83
CA GLY A 174 27.74 -8.57 -7.00
C GLY A 174 26.76 -7.40 -6.89
N LYS A 175 25.53 -7.63 -6.41
CA LYS A 175 24.54 -6.56 -6.20
C LYS A 175 24.85 -5.76 -4.93
N VAL A 176 24.57 -4.46 -4.96
CA VAL A 176 24.69 -3.60 -3.78
C VAL A 176 23.45 -3.77 -2.91
N VAL A 177 23.51 -4.71 -1.96
CA VAL A 177 22.40 -5.00 -1.03
C VAL A 177 22.81 -4.61 0.38
N ARG A 178 22.00 -3.79 1.03
CA ARG A 178 22.16 -3.38 2.43
C ARG A 178 20.92 -3.75 3.22
N LEU A 179 21.13 -4.32 4.40
CA LEU A 179 20.07 -4.73 5.32
C LEU A 179 20.26 -4.02 6.66
N LYS A 180 19.18 -3.46 7.20
CA LYS A 180 19.11 -2.98 8.58
C LYS A 180 18.01 -3.73 9.32
N LEU A 181 18.29 -4.13 10.55
CA LEU A 181 17.33 -4.79 11.42
C LEU A 181 16.85 -3.81 12.49
N TYR A 182 15.55 -3.50 12.51
CA TYR A 182 14.96 -2.53 13.45
C TYR A 182 14.04 -3.23 14.46
N PRO A 183 13.92 -2.70 15.70
CA PRO A 183 13.25 -3.39 16.80
C PRO A 183 11.72 -3.24 16.80
N ASP A 184 11.19 -2.19 16.17
CA ASP A 184 9.75 -1.88 16.22
C ASP A 184 8.97 -2.62 15.14
N ALA A 185 7.68 -2.88 15.36
CA ALA A 185 6.79 -3.24 14.25
C ALA A 185 6.51 -1.98 13.41
N PRO A 186 6.70 -2.01 12.08
CA PRO A 186 6.40 -0.86 11.26
C PRO A 186 4.88 -0.68 11.20
N LEU A 187 4.44 0.57 11.34
CA LEU A 187 3.03 0.93 11.17
C LEU A 187 2.56 0.75 9.72
N VAL A 188 3.49 0.72 8.77
CA VAL A 188 3.23 0.61 7.34
C VAL A 188 4.25 -0.30 6.69
N LYS A 189 3.79 -1.11 5.74
CA LYS A 189 4.65 -1.81 4.81
C LYS A 189 4.79 -0.97 3.55
N LEU A 190 6.02 -0.80 3.09
CA LEU A 190 6.36 0.15 2.06
C LEU A 190 7.48 -0.38 1.15
N VAL A 191 7.28 -0.27 -0.15
CA VAL A 191 8.25 -0.63 -1.19
C VAL A 191 8.36 0.51 -2.19
N ILE A 192 9.54 1.09 -2.34
CA ILE A 192 9.82 2.18 -3.28
C ILE A 192 10.62 1.60 -4.45
N LEU A 193 10.06 1.75 -5.65
CA LEU A 193 10.58 1.30 -6.94
C LEU A 193 10.76 2.53 -7.84
N GLY A 194 11.86 3.26 -7.66
CA GLY A 194 12.08 4.53 -8.35
C GLY A 194 10.96 5.53 -8.11
N GLU A 195 10.17 5.85 -9.14
CA GLU A 195 9.10 6.85 -9.09
C GLU A 195 7.78 6.30 -8.54
N TYR A 196 7.73 5.02 -8.19
CA TYR A 196 6.53 4.36 -7.67
C TYR A 196 6.76 3.86 -6.26
N LEU A 197 5.71 3.93 -5.46
CA LEU A 197 5.72 3.57 -4.06
C LEU A 197 4.48 2.73 -3.76
N TRP A 198 4.72 1.51 -3.31
CA TRP A 198 3.69 0.57 -2.90
C TRP A 198 3.55 0.64 -1.40
N LEU A 199 2.34 0.87 -0.94
CA LEU A 199 2.01 1.05 0.47
C LEU A 199 0.93 0.06 0.87
N GLN A 200 1.14 -0.59 2.01
CA GLN A 200 0.13 -1.33 2.75
C GLN A 200 0.10 -0.78 4.18
N HIS A 201 -1.08 -0.41 4.65
CA HIS A 201 -1.31 -0.08 6.05
C HIS A 201 -2.22 -1.15 6.64
N GLY A 202 -1.91 -1.59 7.84
CA GLY A 202 -2.71 -2.55 8.58
C GLY A 202 -2.38 -2.44 10.06
N PRO A 203 -3.36 -2.62 10.96
CA PRO A 203 -3.06 -2.76 12.38
C PRO A 203 -2.11 -3.95 12.57
N ALA A 204 -1.19 -3.84 13.53
CA ALA A 204 -0.17 -4.86 13.84
C ALA A 204 -0.76 -6.25 14.17
N ASP A 205 -2.10 -6.32 14.31
CA ASP A 205 -2.87 -7.44 14.83
C ASP A 205 -3.75 -8.09 13.74
N LEU A 206 -3.65 -7.69 12.46
CA LEU A 206 -4.32 -8.38 11.35
C LEU A 206 -3.32 -8.77 10.29
N ALA A 207 -3.40 -10.02 9.83
CA ALA A 207 -2.61 -10.57 8.74
C ALA A 207 -2.60 -9.59 7.54
N VAL A 208 -1.44 -8.96 7.33
CA VAL A 208 -1.20 -7.93 6.29
C VAL A 208 -1.54 -8.45 4.89
N GLN A 209 -1.63 -9.77 4.71
CA GLN A 209 -2.05 -10.43 3.47
C GLN A 209 -3.43 -9.98 2.95
N HIS A 210 -4.35 -9.60 3.83
CA HIS A 210 -5.71 -9.18 3.46
C HIS A 210 -5.87 -7.67 3.33
N MET A 211 -4.80 -6.90 3.56
CA MET A 211 -4.84 -5.44 3.50
C MET A 211 -4.70 -4.92 2.06
N PRO A 212 -5.40 -3.83 1.73
CA PRO A 212 -5.30 -3.23 0.41
C PRO A 212 -3.89 -2.72 0.08
N GLU A 213 -3.48 -2.87 -1.18
CA GLU A 213 -2.24 -2.26 -1.72
C GLU A 213 -2.57 -0.95 -2.42
N TYR A 214 -1.87 0.11 -2.04
CA TYR A 214 -1.95 1.43 -2.64
C TYR A 214 -0.67 1.69 -3.43
N VAL A 215 -0.80 2.23 -4.64
CA VAL A 215 0.35 2.66 -5.44
C VAL A 215 0.32 4.16 -5.58
N LEU A 216 1.36 4.78 -5.03
CA LEU A 216 1.63 6.20 -5.12
C LEU A 216 2.72 6.43 -6.17
N GLN A 217 2.53 7.39 -7.05
CA GLN A 217 3.55 7.86 -7.98
C GLN A 217 4.11 9.19 -7.51
N ARG A 218 5.41 9.36 -7.69
CA ARG A 218 6.09 10.63 -7.42
C ARG A 218 5.49 11.73 -8.29
N SER A 219 5.03 12.80 -7.64
CA SER A 219 4.55 13.99 -8.31
C SER A 219 5.73 14.87 -8.69
N ARG A 220 5.70 15.47 -9.89
CA ARG A 220 6.72 16.44 -10.33
C ARG A 220 6.82 17.68 -9.44
N LYS A 221 5.78 17.97 -8.65
CA LYS A 221 5.74 19.09 -7.70
C LYS A 221 6.17 18.67 -6.28
N ASP A 222 6.54 17.40 -6.09
CA ASP A 222 6.83 16.77 -4.78
C ASP A 222 5.72 16.92 -3.72
N GLN A 223 4.51 17.33 -4.10
CA GLN A 223 3.35 17.62 -3.23
C GLN A 223 2.41 16.41 -3.00
N GLY A 224 2.93 15.18 -3.05
CA GLY A 224 2.13 13.96 -2.91
C GLY A 224 2.51 13.13 -1.69
N LEU A 225 1.67 12.13 -1.37
CA LEU A 225 1.94 11.17 -0.30
C LEU A 225 3.22 10.36 -0.56
N TYR A 226 3.62 10.21 -1.83
CA TYR A 226 4.90 9.60 -2.19
C TYR A 226 6.06 10.23 -1.41
N THR A 227 6.20 11.56 -1.44
CA THR A 227 7.33 12.27 -0.83
C THR A 227 7.33 12.08 0.69
N PHE A 228 6.15 12.10 1.30
CA PHE A 228 6.00 11.87 2.73
C PHE A 228 6.49 10.47 3.14
N TYR A 229 6.04 9.41 2.46
CA TYR A 229 6.45 8.04 2.77
C TYR A 229 7.90 7.75 2.37
N ALA A 230 8.40 8.36 1.30
CA ALA A 230 9.82 8.28 0.94
C ALA A 230 10.70 8.92 2.03
N HIS A 231 10.31 10.08 2.56
CA HIS A 231 11.01 10.72 3.66
C HIS A 231 10.96 9.87 4.94
N TYR A 232 9.79 9.28 5.25
CA TYR A 232 9.64 8.34 6.36
C TYR A 232 10.61 7.15 6.26
N PHE A 233 10.80 6.59 5.06
CA PHE A 233 11.78 5.54 4.83
C PHE A 233 13.21 6.04 5.08
N LEU A 234 13.58 7.17 4.46
CA LEU A 234 14.93 7.72 4.57
C LEU A 234 15.31 8.04 6.02
N GLN A 235 14.40 8.66 6.78
CA GLN A 235 14.62 8.97 8.20
C GLN A 235 14.92 7.70 9.02
N ARG A 236 14.23 6.59 8.74
CA ARG A 236 14.52 5.30 9.39
C ARG A 236 15.82 4.69 8.89
N TRP A 237 16.07 4.77 7.59
CA TRP A 237 17.29 4.24 7.00
C TRP A 237 18.55 4.93 7.54
N GLU A 238 18.49 6.23 7.73
CA GLU A 238 19.59 7.05 8.25
C GLU A 238 19.74 6.97 9.77
N SER A 239 18.77 6.38 10.47
CA SER A 239 18.88 6.19 11.92
C SER A 239 20.09 5.31 12.27
N ALA A 240 20.92 5.82 13.17
CA ALA A 240 22.05 5.10 13.75
C ALA A 240 21.60 4.05 14.79
N ASP A 241 20.36 4.16 15.27
CA ASP A 241 19.80 3.26 16.28
C ASP A 241 19.52 1.86 15.72
N PHE A 242 19.45 1.73 14.39
CA PHE A 242 19.20 0.46 13.71
C PHE A 242 20.52 -0.12 13.20
N PRO A 243 20.96 -1.28 13.74
CA PRO A 243 22.18 -1.92 13.28
C PRO A 243 22.06 -2.41 11.83
N GLU A 244 23.16 -2.29 11.10
CA GLU A 244 23.30 -2.90 9.77
C GLU A 244 23.62 -4.38 9.94
N TYR A 245 22.99 -5.23 9.13
CA TYR A 245 23.30 -6.65 9.10
C TYR A 245 24.35 -6.92 8.02
N ASP A 246 25.50 -7.44 8.43
CA ASP A 246 26.56 -7.86 7.54
C ASP A 246 26.22 -9.23 6.93
N LEU A 247 25.77 -9.21 5.68
CA LEU A 247 25.38 -10.40 4.93
C LEU A 247 26.52 -11.41 4.70
N GLU A 248 27.79 -11.03 4.93
CA GLU A 248 28.94 -11.93 4.79
C GLU A 248 29.30 -12.64 6.09
N THR A 249 29.30 -11.92 7.22
CA THR A 249 29.77 -12.44 8.51
C THR A 249 28.65 -12.87 9.45
N ASP A 250 27.39 -12.58 9.11
CA ASP A 250 26.21 -12.82 9.96
C ASP A 250 26.23 -12.03 11.28
N GLU A 251 26.77 -10.82 11.22
CA GLU A 251 26.92 -9.92 12.38
C GLU A 251 26.05 -8.67 12.24
N LEU A 252 25.58 -8.17 13.37
CA LEU A 252 25.00 -6.84 13.50
C LEU A 252 26.10 -5.82 13.75
N VAL A 253 26.25 -4.89 12.82
CA VAL A 253 27.19 -3.79 12.86
C VAL A 253 26.48 -2.54 13.38
N TYR A 254 26.85 -2.11 14.57
CA TYR A 254 26.36 -0.88 15.18
C TYR A 254 27.28 0.27 14.78
N ARG A 255 26.70 1.32 14.20
CA ARG A 255 27.44 2.51 13.76
C ARG A 255 27.02 3.73 14.56
N SER A 256 27.96 4.65 14.76
CA SER A 256 27.68 5.97 15.32
C SER A 256 26.92 6.84 14.32
N ARG A 257 26.42 7.99 14.80
CA ARG A 257 25.84 9.03 13.94
C ARG A 257 26.83 9.57 12.90
N THR A 258 28.13 9.41 13.12
CA THR A 258 29.19 9.78 12.17
C THR A 258 29.57 8.64 11.21
N GLY A 259 28.89 7.50 11.29
CA GLY A 259 29.11 6.32 10.43
C GLY A 259 30.23 5.39 10.89
N GLN A 260 30.91 5.71 12.00
CA GLN A 260 32.00 4.92 12.56
C GLN A 260 31.44 3.66 13.23
N GLU A 261 32.06 2.51 13.00
CA GLU A 261 31.70 1.27 13.68
C GLU A 261 31.99 1.38 15.19
N ILE A 262 30.97 1.09 16.01
CA ILE A 262 31.05 1.11 17.48
C ILE A 262 31.27 -0.31 17.99
N ARG A 263 30.47 -1.27 17.50
CA ARG A 263 30.52 -2.67 17.93
C ARG A 263 29.92 -3.59 16.87
N ARG A 264 30.32 -4.86 16.92
CA ARG A 264 29.73 -5.97 16.16
C ARG A 264 29.20 -7.03 17.11
N GLU A 265 28.04 -7.58 16.80
CA GLU A 265 27.42 -8.66 17.56
C GLU A 265 27.04 -9.81 16.61
N PRO A 266 27.48 -11.05 16.86
CA PRO A 266 27.09 -12.19 16.04
C PRO A 266 25.60 -12.50 16.22
N VAL A 267 24.92 -12.85 15.11
CA VAL A 267 23.51 -13.26 15.15
C VAL A 267 23.37 -14.70 14.68
N GLU A 268 22.86 -15.55 15.56
CA GLU A 268 22.51 -16.92 15.21
C GLU A 268 21.24 -16.98 14.36
N ILE A 269 21.44 -16.91 13.06
CA ILE A 269 20.41 -17.13 12.02
C ILE A 269 20.23 -18.63 11.72
N GLY A 270 20.97 -19.51 12.40
CA GLY A 270 20.86 -20.97 12.30
C GLY A 270 19.52 -21.53 12.83
N PRO A 271 19.14 -22.77 12.44
CA PRO A 271 17.96 -23.43 12.98
C PRO A 271 18.05 -23.46 14.51
N ALA A 272 16.94 -23.19 15.20
CA ALA A 272 16.92 -23.26 16.65
C ALA A 272 17.40 -24.64 17.09
N ALA A 273 18.57 -24.72 17.73
CA ALA A 273 18.79 -25.81 18.66
C ALA A 273 17.73 -25.62 19.74
N PHE A 274 16.75 -26.54 19.81
CA PHE A 274 15.80 -26.60 20.91
C PHE A 274 16.56 -26.93 22.18
N VAL A 275 17.19 -25.91 22.78
CA VAL A 275 17.65 -25.99 24.16
C VAL A 275 16.40 -25.77 25.00
N HIS A 276 15.87 -26.87 25.54
CA HIS A 276 14.92 -26.81 26.65
C HIS A 276 15.57 -26.03 27.80
N GLN A 277 15.22 -24.75 27.94
CA GLN A 277 15.41 -24.04 29.20
C GLN A 277 14.15 -24.26 30.04
N PRO A 278 14.28 -24.80 31.27
CA PRO A 278 13.14 -25.04 32.13
C PRO A 278 12.48 -23.70 32.50
N ALA A 279 11.15 -23.69 32.46
CA ALA A 279 10.33 -22.53 32.73
C ALA A 279 10.60 -21.98 34.15
N GLU A 280 11.28 -20.83 34.21
CA GLU A 280 11.34 -20.02 35.41
C GLU A 280 10.12 -19.08 35.38
N ASN A 281 9.12 -19.40 36.19
CA ASN A 281 7.91 -18.59 36.36
C ASN A 281 8.26 -17.22 36.97
N PRO A 282 8.03 -16.08 36.28
CA PRO A 282 7.99 -14.80 36.96
C PRO A 282 6.60 -14.65 37.60
N ARG A 283 6.59 -14.49 38.93
CA ARG A 283 5.41 -14.04 39.68
C ARG A 283 5.00 -12.67 39.14
N VAL A 284 3.79 -12.58 38.59
CA VAL A 284 3.17 -11.32 38.20
C VAL A 284 2.57 -10.69 39.45
N ASP A 285 3.19 -9.61 39.90
CA ASP A 285 2.62 -8.73 40.93
C ASP A 285 1.47 -7.93 40.29
N ALA A 286 0.27 -8.07 40.84
CA ALA A 286 -0.92 -7.41 40.35
C ALA A 286 -0.92 -5.94 40.81
N GLY A 287 -0.54 -5.02 39.92
CA GLY A 287 -0.63 -3.58 40.11
C GLY A 287 -1.29 -2.89 38.91
N ASP A 288 -2.57 -2.59 39.09
CA ASP A 288 -3.50 -1.69 38.38
C ASP A 288 -3.51 -1.56 36.83
N PRO A 289 -4.68 -1.77 36.19
CA PRO A 289 -4.87 -1.51 34.76
C PRO A 289 -4.92 0.00 34.46
N PHE A 290 -4.19 0.42 33.44
CA PHE A 290 -4.25 1.73 32.81
C PHE A 290 -5.69 2.17 32.53
N GLN A 291 -6.18 3.17 33.28
CA GLN A 291 -7.39 3.91 32.93
C GLN A 291 -7.10 4.85 31.76
N LEU A 292 -7.82 4.66 30.65
CA LEU A 292 -7.88 5.62 29.54
C LEU A 292 -8.59 6.89 30.03
N LEU A 293 -7.82 7.95 30.27
CA LEU A 293 -8.36 9.30 30.43
C LEU A 293 -8.92 9.77 29.09
N HIS A 294 -10.24 9.71 28.94
CA HIS A 294 -10.97 10.38 27.87
C HIS A 294 -10.76 11.90 27.98
N ALA A 295 -9.94 12.47 27.09
CA ALA A 295 -9.93 13.91 26.84
C ALA A 295 -10.92 14.23 25.71
N PRO A 296 -11.91 15.12 25.92
CA PRO A 296 -12.83 15.53 24.86
C PRO A 296 -12.17 16.63 24.01
N GLY A 297 -11.76 16.29 22.78
CA GLY A 297 -11.28 17.21 21.75
C GLY A 297 -12.05 17.00 20.44
N PRO A 298 -12.23 18.03 19.61
CA PRO A 298 -13.41 18.18 18.75
C PRO A 298 -13.27 17.40 17.44
N TYR A 299 -13.75 16.16 17.43
CA TYR A 299 -14.00 15.46 16.17
C TYR A 299 -15.31 15.98 15.57
N LEU A 300 -15.18 16.77 14.50
CA LEU A 300 -16.28 17.04 13.58
C LEU A 300 -16.79 15.69 13.04
N PRO A 301 -18.10 15.38 13.15
CA PRO A 301 -18.63 14.13 12.62
C PRO A 301 -18.56 14.15 11.09
N VAL A 302 -17.80 13.22 10.53
CA VAL A 302 -17.90 12.84 9.11
C VAL A 302 -19.29 12.24 8.93
N ARG A 303 -20.15 12.92 8.16
CA ARG A 303 -21.47 12.44 7.76
C ARG A 303 -21.33 11.04 7.13
N GLY A 304 -21.71 10.01 7.87
CA GLY A 304 -22.00 8.70 7.33
C GLY A 304 -23.19 8.83 6.38
N TYR A 305 -23.08 8.22 5.21
CA TYR A 305 -24.24 7.98 4.37
C TYR A 305 -25.05 6.87 5.03
N ASP A 306 -26.25 7.21 5.51
CA ASP A 306 -27.28 6.23 5.78
C ASP A 306 -27.60 5.50 4.47
N VAL A 307 -27.57 4.17 4.54
CA VAL A 307 -27.97 3.28 3.47
C VAL A 307 -29.45 2.99 3.70
N ASP A 308 -30.30 3.66 2.92
CA ASP A 308 -31.62 3.15 2.55
C ASP A 308 -31.56 2.61 1.10
#